data_AF-A0A432SU70-F1
#
_entry.id   AF-A0A432SU70-F1
#
_cell.length_a   1.000
_cell.length_b   1.000
_cell.length_c   1.000
_cell.angle_alpha   90.00
_cell.angle_beta   90.00
_cell.angle_gamma   90.00
#
_symmetry.space_group_name_H-M   'P 1'
#
loop_
_entity.id
_entity.type
_entity.pdbx_description
1 polymer ?
#
loop_
_entity_poly.entity_id
_entity_poly.type
_entity_poly.pdbx_seq_one_letter_code
_entity_poly.pdbx_strand_id
1 'polypeptide(L)'
;MCDFNNLSDSEKAHYHTLLLTCANNYGGVNFFLQLIHALRSATKEPLCTPHQDFLFEFGNIRWGKTIFNDKVQLIEKIRNEKRSNLLIDKEGKEYKRILNLIRTLSPITFSVRPNFRDDGEGFDFKVFETVDETTVKLNPIFEAMFFCSEATVKKIVTYRVKD
;
A
#
# COMPACT_ATOMS: atom_id res chain seq x y z
N MET A 1 1.91 7.67 5.63
CA MET A 1 3.06 6.86 6.09
C MET A 1 4.41 7.18 5.43
N CYS A 2 4.48 7.56 4.14
CA CYS A 2 5.74 7.61 3.40
C CYS A 2 6.74 8.74 3.76
N ASP A 3 6.39 9.62 4.70
CA ASP A 3 7.25 10.70 5.20
C ASP A 3 7.73 10.35 6.62
N PHE A 4 8.60 9.35 6.72
CA PHE A 4 9.02 8.73 7.98
C PHE A 4 9.57 9.73 9.01
N ASN A 5 10.26 10.78 8.55
CA ASN A 5 10.89 11.76 9.43
C ASN A 5 9.86 12.63 10.16
N ASN A 6 8.67 12.81 9.57
CA ASN A 6 7.59 13.62 10.12
C ASN A 6 6.56 12.81 10.92
N LEU A 7 6.81 11.50 11.11
CA LEU A 7 5.96 10.65 11.94
C LEU A 7 6.32 10.79 13.43
N SER A 8 5.30 10.77 14.28
CA SER A 8 5.46 10.58 15.73
C SER A 8 6.05 9.20 16.04
N ASP A 9 6.64 9.04 17.22
CA ASP A 9 7.23 7.74 17.62
C ASP A 9 6.17 6.64 17.75
N SER A 10 4.95 6.99 18.18
CA SER A 10 3.80 6.07 18.17
C SER A 10 3.42 5.61 16.76
N GLU A 11 3.43 6.51 15.77
CA GLU A 11 3.16 6.16 14.38
C GLU A 11 4.27 5.30 13.78
N LYS A 12 5.54 5.61 14.09
CA LYS A 12 6.69 4.81 13.65
C LYS A 12 6.60 3.39 14.20
N ALA A 13 6.31 3.22 15.49
CA ALA A 13 6.14 1.92 16.12
C ALA A 13 4.95 1.14 15.52
N HIS A 14 3.83 1.82 15.26
CA HIS A 14 2.67 1.22 14.62
C HIS A 14 2.97 0.71 13.21
N TYR A 15 3.53 1.55 12.33
CA TYR A 15 3.85 1.14 10.96
C TYR A 15 4.99 0.11 10.91
N HIS A 16 5.95 0.20 11.82
CA HIS A 16 6.99 -0.82 11.97
C HIS A 16 6.36 -2.20 12.24
N THR A 17 5.50 -2.29 13.25
CA THR A 17 4.81 -3.55 13.61
C THR A 17 3.97 -4.08 12.44
N LEU A 18 3.24 -3.19 11.77
CA LEU A 18 2.39 -3.54 10.62
C LEU A 18 3.21 -4.12 9.46
N LEU A 19 4.26 -3.42 9.02
CA LEU A 19 5.08 -3.87 7.89
C LEU A 19 5.95 -5.07 8.26
N LEU A 20 6.43 -5.16 9.50
CA LEU A 20 7.19 -6.31 9.98
C LEU A 20 6.34 -7.59 9.98
N THR A 21 5.07 -7.48 10.39
CA THR A 21 4.11 -8.60 10.31
C THR A 21 3.92 -9.06 8.87
N CYS A 22 3.70 -8.12 7.94
CA CYS A 22 3.59 -8.44 6.51
C CYS A 22 4.86 -9.10 5.98
N ALA A 23 6.03 -8.58 6.37
CA ALA A 23 7.31 -9.12 5.96
C ALA A 23 7.52 -10.56 6.47
N ASN A 24 7.24 -10.81 7.74
CA ASN A 24 7.37 -12.15 8.34
C ASN A 24 6.43 -13.17 7.70
N ASN A 25 5.20 -12.76 7.37
CA ASN A 25 4.26 -13.63 6.65
C ASN A 25 4.68 -13.90 5.20
N TYR A 26 5.67 -13.17 4.67
CA TYR A 26 6.15 -13.25 3.30
C TYR A 26 7.55 -13.90 3.16
N GLY A 27 8.14 -14.36 4.27
CA GLY A 27 9.48 -14.99 4.27
C GLY A 27 10.54 -14.19 5.01
N GLY A 28 10.16 -13.05 5.59
CA GLY A 28 11.01 -12.16 6.36
C GLY A 28 11.36 -10.86 5.64
N VAL A 29 12.06 -9.98 6.37
CA VAL A 29 12.37 -8.61 5.94
C VAL A 29 13.13 -8.55 4.62
N ASN A 30 14.06 -9.47 4.39
CA ASN A 30 14.88 -9.46 3.16
C ASN A 30 14.05 -9.76 1.91
N PHE A 31 13.16 -10.75 1.96
CA PHE A 31 12.27 -11.07 0.82
C PHE A 31 11.25 -9.96 0.60
N PHE A 32 10.71 -9.39 1.68
CA PHE A 32 9.81 -8.25 1.58
C PHE A 32 10.47 -7.02 0.93
N LEU A 33 11.72 -6.69 1.30
CA LEU A 33 12.43 -5.58 0.66
C LEU A 33 12.77 -5.86 -0.81
N GLN A 34 13.08 -7.12 -1.17
CA GLN A 34 13.25 -7.50 -2.58
C GLN A 34 11.95 -7.34 -3.38
N LEU A 35 10.79 -7.65 -2.80
CA LEU A 35 9.49 -7.39 -3.41
C LEU A 35 9.27 -5.89 -3.65
N ILE A 36 9.54 -5.05 -2.64
CA ILE A 36 9.45 -3.59 -2.80
C ILE A 36 10.40 -3.09 -3.88
N HIS A 37 11.63 -3.60 -3.90
CA HIS A 37 12.61 -3.26 -4.93
C HIS A 37 12.10 -3.64 -6.33
N ALA A 38 11.57 -4.85 -6.51
CA ALA A 38 11.01 -5.31 -7.78
C ALA A 38 9.86 -4.41 -8.26
N LEU A 39 8.96 -3.99 -7.35
CA LEU A 39 7.88 -3.06 -7.68
C LEU A 39 8.38 -1.69 -8.14
N ARG A 40 9.48 -1.19 -7.56
CA ARG A 40 10.07 0.10 -7.95
C ARG A 40 10.90 0.03 -9.22
N SER A 41 11.50 -1.13 -9.49
CA SER A 41 12.28 -1.39 -10.70
C SER A 41 11.41 -1.80 -11.91
N ALA A 42 10.10 -1.94 -11.73
CA ALA A 42 9.17 -2.27 -12.80
C ALA A 42 9.14 -1.18 -13.88
N THR A 43 9.27 -1.57 -15.15
CA THR A 43 9.27 -0.62 -16.28
C THR A 43 7.91 0.03 -16.53
N LYS A 44 6.83 -0.64 -16.14
CA LYS A 44 5.45 -0.17 -16.27
C LYS A 44 4.84 -0.06 -14.89
N GLU A 45 3.89 0.88 -14.72
CA GLU A 45 3.10 1.05 -13.51
C GLU A 45 2.50 -0.28 -13.05
N PRO A 46 2.95 -0.87 -11.92
CA PRO A 46 2.52 -2.20 -11.49
C PRO A 46 1.01 -2.31 -11.31
N LEU A 47 0.34 -1.25 -10.87
CA LEU A 47 -1.12 -1.27 -10.67
C LEU A 47 -1.92 -1.36 -11.99
N CYS A 48 -1.32 -0.96 -13.11
CA CYS A 48 -1.98 -0.87 -14.41
C CYS A 48 -1.76 -2.10 -15.30
N THR A 49 -1.31 -3.24 -14.74
CA THR A 49 -1.07 -4.43 -15.54
C THR A 49 -2.38 -5.03 -16.08
N PRO A 50 -2.42 -5.48 -17.35
CA PRO A 50 -3.63 -6.06 -17.94
C PRO A 50 -4.12 -7.32 -17.23
N HIS A 51 -3.18 -8.12 -16.71
CA HIS A 51 -3.45 -9.40 -16.07
C HIS A 51 -3.79 -9.29 -14.58
N GLN A 52 -3.81 -8.07 -14.04
CA GLN A 52 -4.16 -7.80 -12.64
C GLN A 52 -3.24 -8.52 -11.65
N ASP A 53 -2.00 -8.73 -12.09
CA ASP A 53 -0.94 -9.34 -11.32
C ASP A 53 0.39 -8.64 -11.53
N PHE A 54 1.28 -8.91 -10.59
CA PHE A 54 2.70 -8.58 -10.64
C PHE A 54 3.47 -9.83 -10.23
N LEU A 55 4.20 -10.41 -11.19
CA LEU A 55 4.99 -11.62 -10.98
C LEU A 55 6.46 -11.23 -10.83
N PHE A 56 7.15 -11.85 -9.88
CA PHE A 56 8.59 -11.72 -9.73
C PHE A 56 9.20 -13.03 -9.20
N GLU A 57 10.53 -13.07 -9.12
CA GLU A 57 11.30 -14.29 -8.82
C GLU A 57 10.85 -14.99 -7.51
N PHE A 58 10.59 -14.22 -6.45
CA PHE A 58 10.28 -14.77 -5.12
C PHE A 58 8.79 -14.76 -4.76
N GLY A 59 7.91 -14.33 -5.67
CA GLY A 59 6.47 -14.41 -5.44
C GLY A 59 5.63 -13.63 -6.43
N ASN A 60 4.41 -13.33 -6.00
CA ASN A 60 3.45 -12.61 -6.80
C ASN A 60 2.52 -11.72 -5.96
N ILE A 61 1.98 -10.70 -6.62
CA ILE A 61 0.86 -9.90 -6.14
C ILE A 61 -0.26 -10.06 -7.14
N ARG A 62 -1.47 -10.35 -6.69
CA ARG A 62 -2.66 -10.46 -7.53
C ARG A 62 -3.79 -9.61 -6.98
N TRP A 63 -4.59 -9.03 -7.85
CA TRP A 63 -5.79 -8.28 -7.47
C TRP A 63 -6.93 -8.56 -8.45
N GLY A 64 -8.17 -8.36 -8.00
CA GLY A 64 -9.34 -8.89 -8.72
C GLY A 64 -9.92 -8.02 -9.83
N LYS A 65 -9.37 -6.83 -10.10
CA LYS A 65 -9.92 -5.87 -11.08
C LYS A 65 -8.84 -5.01 -11.71
N THR A 66 -8.96 -4.72 -13.00
CA THR A 66 -8.08 -3.76 -13.68
C THR A 66 -8.18 -2.37 -13.05
N ILE A 67 -7.03 -1.79 -12.71
CA ILE A 67 -6.91 -0.42 -12.22
C ILE A 67 -6.35 0.42 -13.35
N PHE A 68 -7.11 1.43 -13.75
CA PHE A 68 -6.70 2.32 -14.83
C PHE A 68 -5.80 3.44 -14.30
N ASN A 69 -4.91 3.93 -15.16
CA ASN A 69 -3.92 4.95 -14.81
C ASN A 69 -4.54 6.25 -14.26
N ASP A 70 -5.74 6.63 -14.71
CA ASP A 70 -6.46 7.79 -14.18
C ASP A 70 -6.78 7.66 -12.68
N LYS A 71 -6.99 6.43 -12.18
CA LYS A 71 -7.21 6.14 -10.76
C LYS A 71 -5.92 6.24 -9.97
N VAL A 72 -4.82 5.73 -10.51
CA VAL A 72 -3.49 5.82 -9.90
C VAL A 72 -3.08 7.29 -9.76
N GLN A 73 -3.21 8.08 -10.83
CA GLN A 73 -2.93 9.52 -10.80
C GLN A 73 -3.80 10.28 -9.79
N LEU A 74 -5.07 9.88 -9.63
CA LEU A 74 -5.94 10.49 -8.62
C LEU A 74 -5.48 10.15 -7.20
N ILE A 75 -5.03 8.91 -6.93
CA ILE A 75 -4.44 8.52 -5.65
C ILE A 75 -3.18 9.34 -5.35
N GLU A 76 -2.28 9.49 -6.33
CA GLU A 76 -1.06 10.29 -6.16
C GLU A 76 -1.39 11.75 -5.83
N LYS A 77 -2.36 12.34 -6.54
CA LYS A 77 -2.82 13.70 -6.29
C LYS A 77 -3.30 13.86 -4.84
N ILE A 78 -4.19 12.98 -4.40
CA ILE A 78 -4.74 12.95 -3.04
C ILE A 78 -3.63 12.84 -2.00
N ARG A 79 -2.64 11.95 -2.23
CA ARG A 79 -1.51 11.73 -1.32
C ARG A 79 -0.62 12.95 -1.21
N ASN A 80 -0.36 13.65 -2.32
CA ASN A 80 0.45 14.87 -2.35
C ASN A 80 -0.20 16.03 -1.59
N GLU A 81 -1.53 16.05 -1.52
CA GLU A 81 -2.30 17.02 -0.73
C GLU A 81 -2.28 16.72 0.78
N LYS A 82 -1.63 15.62 1.21
CA LYS A 82 -1.48 15.20 2.62
C LYS A 82 -2.80 15.14 3.39
N ARG A 83 -3.91 14.82 2.70
CA ARG A 83 -5.24 14.72 3.31
C ARG A 83 -5.31 13.50 4.23
N SER A 84 -5.64 13.73 5.50
CA SER A 84 -5.80 12.66 6.49
C SER A 84 -7.12 11.90 6.33
N ASN A 85 -8.17 12.53 5.79
CA ASN A 85 -9.43 11.90 5.41
C ASN A 85 -9.68 12.15 3.91
N LEU A 86 -10.13 11.13 3.19
CA LEU A 86 -10.49 11.24 1.78
C LEU A 86 -11.84 11.93 1.54
N LEU A 87 -12.72 11.96 2.54
CA LEU A 87 -14.11 12.46 2.44
C LEU A 87 -14.35 13.80 3.17
N ILE A 88 -13.41 14.75 3.09
CA ILE A 88 -13.45 16.01 3.88
C ILE A 88 -14.62 16.93 3.49
N ASP A 89 -14.86 17.12 2.19
CA ASP A 89 -15.91 18.02 1.69
C ASP A 89 -17.00 17.15 1.08
N LYS A 90 -18.21 17.11 1.68
CA LYS A 90 -19.30 16.23 1.23
C LYS A 90 -20.01 16.73 -0.04
N GLU A 91 -19.53 17.85 -0.60
CA GLU A 91 -20.14 18.52 -1.73
C GLU A 91 -19.13 18.81 -2.85
N GLY A 92 -19.63 19.16 -4.04
CA GLY A 92 -18.79 19.54 -5.17
C GLY A 92 -18.28 18.41 -6.08
N LYS A 93 -17.58 18.82 -7.15
CA LYS A 93 -17.10 17.93 -8.23
C LYS A 93 -15.98 17.01 -7.77
N GLU A 94 -15.15 17.47 -6.85
CA GLU A 94 -14.01 16.72 -6.32
C GLU A 94 -14.46 15.60 -5.39
N TYR A 95 -15.39 15.87 -4.48
CA TYR A 95 -16.00 14.85 -3.64
C TYR A 95 -16.57 13.69 -4.45
N LYS A 96 -17.36 13.97 -5.49
CA LYS A 96 -17.93 12.95 -6.37
C LYS A 96 -16.85 12.11 -7.06
N ARG A 97 -15.73 12.73 -7.45
CA ARG A 97 -14.59 12.03 -8.06
C ARG A 97 -13.91 11.09 -7.06
N ILE A 98 -13.65 11.55 -5.84
CA ILE A 98 -13.04 10.74 -4.77
C ILE A 98 -13.99 9.62 -4.34
N LEU A 99 -15.28 9.90 -4.20
CA LEU A 99 -16.28 8.89 -3.85
C LEU A 99 -16.38 7.79 -4.91
N ASN A 100 -16.33 8.16 -6.20
CA ASN A 100 -16.28 7.19 -7.29
C ASN A 100 -14.98 6.37 -7.26
N LEU A 101 -13.83 6.99 -6.97
CA LEU A 101 -12.57 6.27 -6.78
C LEU A 101 -12.69 5.24 -5.65
N ILE A 102 -13.24 5.65 -4.49
CA ILE A 102 -13.44 4.78 -3.33
C ILE A 102 -14.34 3.60 -3.69
N ARG A 103 -15.51 3.86 -4.30
CA ARG A 103 -16.43 2.79 -4.73
C ARG A 103 -15.80 1.79 -5.70
N THR A 104 -14.96 2.26 -6.60
CA THR A 104 -14.30 1.40 -7.59
C THR A 104 -13.21 0.53 -6.97
N LEU A 105 -12.37 1.09 -6.10
CA LEU A 105 -11.19 0.38 -5.58
C LEU A 105 -11.39 -0.29 -4.22
N SER A 106 -12.37 0.13 -3.41
CA SER A 106 -12.71 -0.49 -2.12
C SER A 106 -12.98 -2.01 -2.17
N PRO A 107 -13.66 -2.58 -3.20
CA PRO A 107 -13.85 -4.03 -3.28
C PRO A 107 -12.60 -4.80 -3.71
N ILE A 108 -11.52 -4.12 -4.13
CA ILE A 108 -10.32 -4.77 -4.61
C ILE A 108 -9.48 -5.21 -3.41
N THR A 109 -9.17 -6.51 -3.36
CA THR A 109 -8.22 -7.09 -2.42
C THR A 109 -6.97 -7.46 -3.20
N PHE A 110 -5.81 -7.09 -2.64
CA PHE A 110 -4.49 -7.44 -3.11
C PHE A 110 -4.00 -8.63 -2.29
N SER A 111 -3.61 -9.68 -2.98
CA SER A 111 -3.04 -10.88 -2.37
C SER A 111 -1.58 -11.00 -2.73
N VAL A 112 -0.73 -10.92 -1.73
CA VAL A 112 0.71 -11.07 -1.83
C VAL A 112 1.05 -12.47 -1.37
N ARG A 113 1.70 -13.27 -2.22
CA ARG A 113 2.04 -14.67 -1.92
C ARG A 113 3.49 -14.97 -2.31
N PRO A 114 4.27 -15.64 -1.44
CA PRO A 114 5.59 -16.12 -1.84
C PRO A 114 5.45 -17.28 -2.84
N ASN A 115 6.48 -17.52 -3.64
CA ASN A 115 6.47 -18.64 -4.58
C ASN A 115 6.71 -19.98 -3.87
N PHE A 116 7.49 -19.99 -2.78
CA PHE A 116 7.73 -21.18 -1.96
C PHE A 116 6.84 -21.15 -0.72
N ARG A 117 6.12 -22.25 -0.45
CA ARG A 117 5.17 -22.33 0.67
C ARG A 117 5.84 -22.24 2.04
N ASP A 118 7.09 -22.68 2.13
CA ASP A 118 7.86 -22.66 3.38
C ASP A 118 8.25 -21.22 3.79
N ASP A 119 8.16 -20.25 2.87
CA ASP A 119 8.40 -18.84 3.14
C ASP A 119 7.18 -18.14 3.78
N GLY A 120 6.04 -18.83 3.93
CA GLY A 120 4.86 -18.33 4.62
C GLY A 120 3.60 -18.24 3.76
N GLU A 121 2.49 -17.87 4.40
CA GLU A 121 1.18 -17.82 3.74
C GLU A 121 0.94 -16.55 2.91
N GLY A 122 1.83 -15.56 3.04
CA GLY A 122 1.66 -14.23 2.49
C GLY A 122 0.64 -13.39 3.27
N PHE A 123 0.14 -12.33 2.65
CA PHE A 123 -0.82 -11.42 3.28
C PHE A 123 -1.77 -10.79 2.27
N ASP A 124 -2.91 -10.34 2.76
CA ASP A 124 -3.92 -9.63 1.97
C ASP A 124 -4.11 -8.21 2.49
N PHE A 125 -4.33 -7.27 1.59
CA PHE A 125 -4.67 -5.89 1.95
C PHE A 125 -5.60 -5.25 0.93
N LYS A 126 -6.23 -4.14 1.31
CA LYS A 126 -7.11 -3.34 0.44
C LYS A 126 -6.46 -1.99 0.14
N VAL A 127 -7.02 -1.28 -0.85
CA VAL A 127 -6.57 0.09 -1.17
C VAL A 127 -6.85 1.07 -0.04
N PHE A 128 -8.02 0.92 0.61
CA PHE A 128 -8.49 1.82 1.65
C PHE A 128 -8.73 1.09 2.96
N GLU A 129 -8.61 1.84 4.05
CA GLU A 129 -9.10 1.48 5.37
C GLU A 129 -10.20 2.45 5.79
N THR A 130 -11.26 1.91 6.39
CA THR A 130 -12.34 2.69 6.98
C THR A 130 -12.05 2.81 8.47
N VAL A 131 -11.80 4.03 8.93
CA VAL A 131 -11.49 4.32 10.35
C VAL A 131 -12.79 4.46 11.15
N ASP A 132 -13.81 5.05 10.54
CA ASP A 132 -15.17 5.19 11.07
C ASP A 132 -16.16 5.38 9.90
N GLU A 133 -17.45 5.55 10.20
CA GLU A 133 -18.53 5.70 9.20
C GLU A 133 -18.30 6.84 8.17
N THR A 134 -17.43 7.80 8.49
CA THR A 134 -17.18 9.02 7.72
C THR A 134 -15.72 9.22 7.30
N THR A 135 -14.80 8.43 7.84
CA THR A 135 -13.37 8.57 7.63
C THR A 135 -12.84 7.40 6.83
N VAL A 136 -12.44 7.67 5.59
CA VAL A 136 -11.75 6.73 4.71
C VAL A 136 -10.33 7.22 4.51
N LYS A 137 -9.34 6.33 4.70
CA LYS A 137 -7.92 6.60 4.48
C LYS A 137 -7.33 5.60 3.50
N LEU A 138 -6.18 5.94 2.91
CA LEU A 138 -5.38 4.96 2.19
C LEU A 138 -4.81 3.96 3.19
N ASN A 139 -4.88 2.68 2.85
CA ASN A 139 -4.29 1.64 3.68
C ASN A 139 -2.75 1.83 3.70
N PRO A 140 -2.11 1.86 4.88
CA PRO A 140 -0.67 2.04 4.97
C PRO A 140 0.13 0.96 4.22
N ILE A 141 -0.33 -0.31 4.20
CA ILE A 141 0.33 -1.38 3.43
C ILE A 141 0.27 -1.05 1.93
N PHE A 142 -0.88 -0.60 1.43
CA PHE A 142 -1.02 -0.19 0.03
C PHE A 142 -0.07 0.99 -0.31
N GLU A 143 0.03 1.98 0.59
CA GLU A 143 1.01 3.07 0.43
C GLU A 143 2.46 2.55 0.40
N ALA A 144 2.84 1.64 1.31
CA ALA A 144 4.17 1.02 1.36
C ALA A 144 4.50 0.33 0.05
N MET A 145 3.57 -0.51 -0.41
CA MET A 145 3.76 -1.38 -1.57
C MET A 145 3.92 -0.58 -2.86
N PHE A 146 3.11 0.46 -3.08
CA PHE A 146 3.06 1.13 -4.38
C PHE A 146 3.63 2.55 -4.43
N PHE A 147 3.68 3.29 -3.32
CA PHE A 147 3.99 4.74 -3.35
C PHE A 147 5.18 5.17 -2.48
N CYS A 148 5.53 4.45 -1.43
CA CYS A 148 6.68 4.80 -0.61
C CYS A 148 8.00 4.47 -1.34
N SER A 149 9.05 5.28 -1.13
CA SER A 149 10.38 4.92 -1.61
C SER A 149 10.89 3.65 -0.92
N GLU A 150 11.74 2.87 -1.59
CA GLU A 150 12.38 1.69 -0.99
C GLU A 150 13.13 2.07 0.30
N ALA A 151 13.85 3.19 0.28
CA ALA A 151 14.57 3.72 1.44
C ALA A 151 13.64 4.02 2.63
N THR A 152 12.45 4.57 2.36
CA THR A 152 11.43 4.82 3.39
C THR A 152 10.94 3.52 3.99
N VAL A 153 10.57 2.54 3.16
CA VAL A 153 10.07 1.24 3.64
C VAL A 153 11.13 0.55 4.48
N LYS A 154 12.39 0.54 4.01
CA LYS A 154 13.53 0.00 4.74
C LYS A 154 13.67 0.64 6.13
N LYS A 155 13.61 1.97 6.23
CA LYS A 155 13.67 2.68 7.53
C LYS A 155 12.55 2.24 8.48
N ILE A 156 11.34 2.04 7.98
CA ILE A 156 10.20 1.60 8.79
C ILE A 156 10.40 0.17 9.30
N VAL A 157 10.72 -0.79 8.42
CA VAL A 157 10.87 -2.20 8.82
C VAL A 157 12.09 -2.45 9.70
N THR A 158 13.11 -1.59 9.66
CA THR A 158 14.28 -1.67 10.55
C THR A 158 14.20 -0.73 11.76
N TYR A 159 13.07 -0.04 11.96
CA TYR A 159 12.89 0.86 13.09
C TYR A 159 13.01 0.07 14.40
N ARG A 160 13.81 0.58 15.33
CA ARG A 160 13.87 0.05 16.69
C ARG A 160 12.93 0.90 17.54
N VAL A 161 11.85 0.28 17.99
CA VAL A 161 10.96 0.90 18.98
C VAL A 161 11.82 1.21 20.20
N LYS A 162 11.85 2.48 20.61
CA LYS A 162 12.51 2.87 21.85
C LYS A 162 11.56 2.52 22.98
N ASP A 163 12.01 1.67 23.89
CA ASP A 163 11.35 1.38 25.16
C ASP A 163 11.31 2.62 26.06
#